data_AF-A0A812SZZ9-F1
#
_entry.id   AF-A0A812SZZ9-F1
#
_cell.length_a   1.000
_cell.length_b   1.000
_cell.length_c   1.000
_cell.angle_alpha   90.00
_cell.angle_beta   90.00
_cell.angle_gamma   90.00
#
_symmetry.space_group_name_H-M   'P 1'
#
loop_
_entity.id
_entity.type
_entity.pdbx_description
1 polymer ?
#
loop_
_entity_poly.entity_id
_entity_poly.type
_entity_poly.pdbx_seq_one_letter_code
_entity_poly.pdbx_strand_id
1 'polypeptide(L)'
;MRFLDMQMRVTPSAAKEVEKLRPKLDETQESLDKTVGGMRERSEKVQVDGIVKDSEAKLKEVEEAIKKLQEAEKPFKSEEEMAAEKVPELLSALESASHAATQALSGAKTFAGVKKLAARRLSEGSKQTAEEQLNSVVGKLDELTKTLSESKKSMIQRKQ
;
A
#
# COMPACT_ATOMS: atom_id res chain seq x y z
N MET A 1 -42.23 -25.17 4.35
CA MET A 1 -42.95 -24.44 5.42
C MET A 1 -44.33 -25.03 5.78
N ARG A 2 -45.14 -25.55 4.85
CA ARG A 2 -46.52 -26.04 5.13
C ARG A 2 -46.71 -27.10 6.23
N PHE A 3 -45.72 -27.96 6.48
CA PHE A 3 -45.86 -29.04 7.46
C PHE A 3 -45.72 -28.54 8.91
N LEU A 4 -44.83 -27.57 9.14
CA LEU A 4 -44.63 -26.93 10.45
C LEU A 4 -45.87 -26.12 10.86
N ASP A 5 -46.47 -25.37 9.93
CA ASP A 5 -47.70 -24.60 10.20
C ASP A 5 -48.89 -25.51 10.56
N MET A 6 -48.98 -26.70 9.95
CA MET A 6 -50.02 -27.68 10.25
C MET A 6 -49.80 -28.34 11.62
N GLN A 7 -48.56 -28.63 11.99
CA GLN A 7 -48.22 -29.24 13.29
C GLN A 7 -48.37 -28.25 14.46
N MET A 8 -48.09 -26.95 14.23
CA MET A 8 -48.32 -25.87 15.20
C MET A 8 -49.80 -25.63 15.51
N ARG A 9 -50.71 -25.93 14.56
CA ARG A 9 -52.17 -25.86 14.79
C ARG A 9 -52.73 -27.05 15.56
N VAL A 10 -52.12 -28.23 15.42
CA VAL A 10 -52.62 -29.49 16.01
C VAL A 10 -52.07 -29.73 17.42
N THR A 11 -50.94 -29.12 17.78
CA THR A 11 -50.30 -29.30 19.10
C THR A 11 -49.96 -27.95 19.74
N PRO A 12 -50.83 -27.40 20.61
CA PRO A 12 -50.60 -26.10 21.26
C PRO A 12 -49.31 -26.04 22.10
N SER A 13 -48.81 -27.18 22.57
CA SER A 13 -47.51 -27.29 23.25
C SER A 13 -46.33 -27.04 22.30
N ALA A 14 -46.39 -27.55 21.06
CA ALA A 14 -45.36 -27.32 20.05
C ALA A 14 -45.29 -25.85 19.63
N ALA A 15 -46.43 -25.15 19.53
CA ALA A 15 -46.44 -23.71 19.26
C ALA A 15 -45.76 -22.89 20.37
N LYS A 16 -46.02 -23.23 21.65
CA LYS A 16 -45.36 -22.60 22.81
C LYS A 16 -43.86 -22.90 22.88
N GLU A 17 -43.43 -24.08 22.45
CA GLU A 17 -42.00 -24.42 22.37
C GLU A 17 -41.30 -23.65 21.25
N VAL A 18 -41.94 -23.49 20.07
CA VAL A 18 -41.42 -22.66 18.97
C VAL A 18 -41.30 -21.19 19.38
N GLU A 19 -42.28 -20.64 20.10
CA GLU A 19 -42.17 -19.26 20.64
C GLU A 19 -41.01 -19.09 21.61
N LYS A 20 -40.70 -20.11 22.44
CA LYS A 20 -39.52 -20.09 23.33
C LYS A 20 -38.20 -20.17 22.58
N LEU A 21 -38.19 -20.70 21.36
CA LEU A 21 -36.99 -20.83 20.52
C LEU A 21 -36.71 -19.58 19.70
N ARG A 22 -37.71 -18.74 19.40
CA ARG A 22 -37.53 -17.46 18.68
C ARG A 22 -36.48 -16.53 19.30
N PRO A 23 -36.52 -16.19 20.61
CA PRO A 23 -35.51 -15.30 21.19
C PRO A 23 -34.11 -15.91 21.13
N LYS A 24 -33.98 -17.24 21.29
CA LYS A 24 -32.68 -17.92 21.15
C LYS A 24 -32.17 -17.90 19.71
N LEU A 25 -33.05 -18.01 18.73
CA LEU A 25 -32.72 -17.90 17.32
C LEU A 25 -32.26 -16.47 16.99
N ASP A 26 -32.97 -15.45 17.48
CA ASP A 26 -32.62 -14.04 17.31
C ASP A 26 -31.26 -13.72 17.96
N GLU A 27 -31.04 -14.17 19.20
CA GLU A 27 -29.74 -14.03 19.88
C GLU A 27 -28.59 -14.72 19.12
N THR A 28 -28.85 -15.91 18.57
CA THR A 28 -27.86 -16.66 17.79
C THR A 28 -27.58 -15.95 16.47
N GLN A 29 -28.61 -15.41 15.81
CA GLN A 29 -28.48 -14.65 14.58
C GLN A 29 -27.69 -13.36 14.81
N GLU A 30 -27.98 -12.61 15.88
CA GLU A 30 -27.21 -11.43 16.27
C GLU A 30 -25.74 -11.76 16.57
N SER A 31 -25.49 -12.88 17.26
CA SER A 31 -24.13 -13.34 17.55
C SER A 31 -23.37 -13.73 16.28
N LEU A 32 -24.05 -14.40 15.34
CA LEU A 32 -23.52 -14.75 14.03
C LEU A 32 -23.19 -13.49 13.21
N ASP A 33 -24.11 -12.53 13.13
CA ASP A 33 -23.93 -11.29 12.38
C ASP A 33 -22.76 -10.47 12.95
N LYS A 34 -22.64 -10.39 14.28
CA LYS A 34 -21.47 -9.76 14.95
C LYS A 34 -20.17 -10.49 14.61
N THR A 35 -20.18 -11.82 14.60
CA THR A 35 -18.99 -12.62 14.28
C THR A 35 -18.57 -12.44 12.83
N VAL A 36 -19.52 -12.47 11.89
CA VAL A 36 -19.30 -12.24 10.46
C VAL A 36 -18.76 -10.83 10.21
N GLY A 37 -19.35 -9.82 10.85
CA GLY A 37 -18.86 -8.44 10.81
C GLY A 37 -17.41 -8.34 11.29
N GLY A 38 -17.10 -8.89 12.47
CA GLY A 38 -15.74 -8.88 13.01
C GLY A 38 -14.74 -9.69 12.18
N MET A 39 -15.15 -10.77 11.52
CA MET A 39 -14.30 -11.50 10.57
C MET A 39 -13.98 -10.64 9.34
N ARG A 40 -14.97 -9.93 8.80
CA ARG A 40 -14.78 -9.02 7.67
C ARG A 40 -13.81 -7.89 8.01
N GLU A 41 -14.01 -7.22 9.14
CA GLU A 41 -13.12 -6.14 9.59
C GLU A 41 -11.67 -6.61 9.76
N ARG A 42 -11.46 -7.76 10.40
CA ARG A 42 -10.12 -8.35 10.54
C ARG A 42 -9.50 -8.71 9.20
N SER A 43 -10.28 -9.29 8.29
CA SER A 43 -9.83 -9.60 6.93
C SER A 43 -9.41 -8.33 6.18
N GLU A 44 -10.20 -7.27 6.26
CA GLU A 44 -9.88 -5.99 5.63
C GLU A 44 -8.66 -5.33 6.27
N LYS A 45 -8.50 -5.40 7.60
CA LYS A 45 -7.30 -4.93 8.29
C LYS A 45 -6.02 -5.60 7.77
N VAL A 46 -6.05 -6.93 7.58
CA VAL A 46 -4.91 -7.65 6.99
C VAL A 46 -4.61 -7.17 5.56
N GLN A 47 -5.65 -6.84 4.78
CA GLN A 47 -5.45 -6.28 3.43
C GLN A 47 -4.84 -4.88 3.47
N VAL A 48 -5.29 -4.02 4.40
CA VAL A 48 -4.71 -2.69 4.62
C VAL A 48 -3.24 -2.82 5.02
N ASP A 49 -2.92 -3.66 6.01
CA ASP A 49 -1.55 -3.88 6.46
C ASP A 49 -0.65 -4.40 5.33
N GLY A 50 -1.17 -5.29 4.48
CA GLY A 50 -0.46 -5.77 3.29
C GLY A 50 -0.21 -4.68 2.25
N ILE A 51 -1.20 -3.82 1.99
CA ILE A 51 -1.05 -2.66 1.12
C ILE A 51 0.07 -1.75 1.63
N VAL A 52 0.06 -1.43 2.93
CA VAL A 52 1.05 -0.53 3.55
C VAL A 52 2.46 -1.14 3.47
N LYS A 53 2.62 -2.40 3.91
CA LYS A 53 3.94 -3.07 3.90
C LYS A 53 4.55 -3.13 2.50
N ASP A 54 3.75 -3.48 1.50
CA ASP A 54 4.25 -3.57 0.12
C ASP A 54 4.64 -2.20 -0.42
N SER A 55 3.87 -1.16 -0.10
CA SER A 55 4.17 0.22 -0.51
C SER A 55 5.41 0.77 0.18
N GLU A 56 5.62 0.47 1.46
CA GLU A 56 6.84 0.81 2.19
C GLU A 56 8.07 0.07 1.64
N ALA A 57 7.92 -1.20 1.27
CA ALA A 57 9.00 -1.96 0.64
C ALA A 57 9.43 -1.30 -0.68
N LYS A 58 8.47 -0.88 -1.51
CA LYS A 58 8.78 -0.13 -2.74
C LYS A 58 9.40 1.23 -2.48
N LEU A 59 8.96 1.93 -1.44
CA LEU A 59 9.60 3.19 -1.06
C LEU A 59 11.07 2.99 -0.70
N LYS A 60 11.39 1.95 0.10
CA LYS A 60 12.78 1.62 0.46
C LYS A 60 13.65 1.30 -0.75
N GLU A 61 13.14 0.56 -1.73
CA GLU A 61 13.85 0.30 -2.99
C GLU A 61 14.23 1.62 -3.72
N VAL A 62 13.32 2.60 -3.72
CA VAL A 62 13.58 3.93 -4.31
C VAL A 62 14.59 4.72 -3.48
N GLU A 63 14.45 4.72 -2.16
CA GLU A 63 15.40 5.39 -1.25
C GLU A 63 16.82 4.85 -1.43
N GLU A 64 16.98 3.52 -1.56
CA GLU A 64 18.27 2.90 -1.83
C GLU A 64 18.84 3.29 -3.21
N ALA A 65 18.00 3.35 -4.24
CA ALA A 65 18.43 3.78 -5.57
C ALA A 65 18.87 5.25 -5.59
N ILE A 66 18.14 6.13 -4.89
CA ILE A 66 18.49 7.55 -4.74
C ILE A 66 19.77 7.71 -3.90
N LYS A 67 19.95 6.90 -2.85
CA LYS A 67 21.19 6.90 -2.07
C LYS A 67 22.40 6.53 -2.93
N LYS A 68 22.29 5.50 -3.78
CA LYS A 68 23.35 5.12 -4.73
C LYS A 68 23.65 6.24 -5.73
N LEU A 69 22.62 6.95 -6.20
CA LEU A 69 22.78 8.14 -7.04
C LEU A 69 23.57 9.23 -6.30
N GLN A 70 23.20 9.54 -5.06
CA GLN A 70 23.89 10.54 -4.24
C GLN A 70 25.35 10.14 -3.94
N GLU A 71 25.62 8.85 -3.75
CA GLU A 71 26.98 8.32 -3.58
C GLU A 71 27.80 8.49 -4.86
N ALA A 72 27.22 8.22 -6.03
CA ALA A 72 27.86 8.48 -7.32
C ALA A 72 28.08 9.98 -7.60
N GLU A 73 27.30 10.87 -6.96
CA GLU A 73 27.51 12.32 -7.04
C GLU A 73 28.63 12.85 -6.14
N LYS A 74 29.02 12.13 -5.08
CA LYS A 74 30.01 12.61 -4.10
C LYS A 74 31.32 13.07 -4.72
N PRO A 75 31.93 12.34 -5.68
CA PRO A 75 33.19 12.77 -6.33
C PRO A 75 33.06 14.11 -7.04
N PHE A 76 31.86 14.46 -7.54
CA PHE A 76 31.60 15.71 -8.23
C PHE A 76 31.27 16.88 -7.30
N LYS A 77 31.19 16.63 -5.99
CA LYS A 77 30.96 17.64 -4.95
C LYS A 77 32.22 17.93 -4.13
N SER A 78 33.26 17.10 -4.23
CA SER A 78 34.56 17.39 -3.61
C SER A 78 35.30 18.45 -4.42
N GLU A 79 35.91 19.42 -3.73
CA GLU A 79 36.80 20.43 -4.33
C GLU A 79 38.18 19.87 -4.70
N GLU A 80 38.44 18.59 -4.42
CA GLU A 80 39.67 17.91 -4.81
C GLU A 80 39.73 17.74 -6.33
N GLU A 81 40.85 18.17 -6.92
CA GLU A 81 41.15 18.03 -8.34
C GLU A 81 41.06 16.54 -8.75
N MET A 82 39.97 16.18 -9.43
CA MET A 82 39.82 14.85 -10.00
C MET A 82 40.74 14.70 -11.21
N ALA A 83 41.47 13.58 -11.28
CA ALA A 83 42.21 13.23 -12.48
C ALA A 83 41.26 13.18 -13.69
N ALA A 84 41.55 13.96 -14.72
CA ALA A 84 40.69 14.12 -15.90
C ALA A 84 40.33 12.77 -16.57
N GLU A 85 41.22 11.77 -16.47
CA GLU A 85 41.02 10.42 -17.00
C GLU A 85 39.89 9.64 -16.31
N LYS A 86 39.57 9.95 -15.04
CA LYS A 86 38.51 9.27 -14.27
C LYS A 86 37.13 9.89 -14.43
N VAL A 87 37.06 11.11 -14.98
CA VAL A 87 35.80 11.86 -15.14
C VAL A 87 34.78 11.13 -16.04
N PRO A 88 35.16 10.55 -17.20
CA PRO A 88 34.22 9.83 -18.04
C PRO A 88 33.61 8.58 -17.37
N GLU A 89 34.41 7.84 -16.61
CA GLU A 89 33.96 6.65 -15.89
C GLU A 89 32.97 7.02 -14.77
N LEU A 90 33.28 8.06 -14.00
CA LEU A 90 32.40 8.56 -12.94
C LEU A 90 31.09 9.13 -13.49
N LEU A 91 31.13 9.80 -14.65
CA LEU A 91 29.92 10.29 -15.32
C LEU A 91 29.04 9.12 -15.80
N SER A 92 29.65 8.07 -16.37
CA SER A 92 28.93 6.86 -16.80
C SER A 92 28.26 6.13 -15.61
N ALA A 93 28.97 6.03 -14.49
CA ALA A 93 28.42 5.45 -13.26
C ALA A 93 27.25 6.28 -12.71
N LEU A 94 27.39 7.62 -12.72
CA LEU A 94 26.36 8.54 -12.29
C LEU A 94 25.10 8.47 -13.19
N GLU A 95 25.27 8.37 -14.50
CA GLU A 95 24.18 8.18 -15.46
C GLU A 95 23.42 6.87 -15.22
N SER A 96 24.16 5.78 -15.00
CA SER A 96 23.60 4.47 -14.71
C SER A 96 22.77 4.50 -13.42
N ALA A 97 23.30 5.13 -12.36
CA ALA A 97 22.59 5.30 -11.09
C ALA A 97 21.34 6.17 -11.25
N SER A 98 21.40 7.25 -12.02
CA SER A 98 20.26 8.12 -12.33
C SER A 98 19.16 7.39 -13.11
N HIS A 99 19.56 6.54 -14.07
CA HIS A 99 18.62 5.71 -14.80
C HIS A 99 17.93 4.69 -13.89
N ALA A 100 18.68 3.99 -13.05
CA ALA A 100 18.13 3.04 -12.08
C ALA A 100 17.16 3.71 -11.09
N ALA A 101 17.53 4.87 -10.54
CA ALA A 101 16.65 5.65 -9.67
C ALA A 101 15.37 6.10 -10.38
N THR A 102 15.45 6.47 -11.67
CA THR A 102 14.28 6.84 -12.47
C THR A 102 13.33 5.66 -12.64
N GLN A 103 13.85 4.47 -12.96
CA GLN A 103 13.04 3.26 -13.13
C GLN A 103 12.38 2.83 -11.82
N ALA A 104 13.13 2.85 -10.71
CA ALA A 104 12.61 2.50 -9.39
C ALA A 104 11.46 3.45 -9.00
N LEU A 105 11.65 4.75 -9.20
CA LEU A 105 10.68 5.78 -8.87
C LEU A 105 9.40 5.66 -9.71
N SER A 106 9.51 5.45 -11.04
CA SER A 106 8.34 5.26 -11.90
C SER A 106 7.58 3.99 -11.53
N GLY A 107 8.31 2.89 -11.29
CA GLY A 107 7.74 1.63 -10.82
C GLY A 107 6.98 1.78 -9.50
N ALA A 108 7.56 2.47 -8.52
CA ALA A 108 6.92 2.73 -7.24
C ALA A 108 5.65 3.59 -7.36
N LYS A 109 5.65 4.62 -8.21
CA LYS A 109 4.46 5.44 -8.48
C LYS A 109 3.33 4.63 -9.13
N THR A 110 3.65 3.82 -10.13
CA THR A 110 2.69 2.90 -10.75
C THR A 110 2.14 1.91 -9.72
N PHE A 111 3.01 1.33 -8.90
CA PHE A 111 2.62 0.40 -7.85
C PHE A 111 1.67 1.03 -6.82
N ALA A 112 1.97 2.25 -6.36
CA ALA A 112 1.08 3.01 -5.48
C ALA A 112 -0.29 3.26 -6.12
N GLY A 113 -0.34 3.55 -7.43
CA GLY A 113 -1.58 3.67 -8.18
C GLY A 113 -2.41 2.38 -8.21
N VAL A 114 -1.76 1.24 -8.43
CA VAL A 114 -2.43 -0.08 -8.39
C VAL A 114 -2.95 -0.39 -6.98
N LYS A 115 -2.18 -0.09 -5.94
CA LYS A 115 -2.59 -0.29 -4.55
C LYS A 115 -3.75 0.62 -4.14
N LYS A 116 -3.82 1.86 -4.65
CA LYS A 116 -5.00 2.73 -4.49
C LYS A 116 -6.26 2.10 -5.10
N LEU A 117 -6.14 1.46 -6.27
CA LEU A 117 -7.28 0.74 -6.87
C LEU A 117 -7.71 -0.47 -6.02
N ALA A 118 -6.76 -1.18 -5.41
CA ALA A 118 -7.07 -2.28 -4.49
C ALA A 118 -7.80 -1.78 -3.22
N ALA A 119 -7.36 -0.65 -2.65
CA ALA A 119 -7.99 -0.05 -1.47
C ALA A 119 -9.46 0.32 -1.69
N ARG A 120 -9.87 0.69 -2.91
CA ARG A 120 -11.26 1.01 -3.25
C ARG A 120 -12.25 -0.15 -3.10
N ARG A 121 -11.75 -1.39 -2.95
CA ARG A 121 -12.59 -2.59 -2.76
C ARG A 121 -12.90 -2.87 -1.28
N LEU A 122 -12.30 -2.12 -0.37
CA LEU A 122 -12.48 -2.26 1.07
C LEU A 122 -13.72 -1.48 1.55
N SER A 123 -14.17 -1.73 2.78
CA SER A 123 -15.16 -0.85 3.42
C SER A 123 -14.61 0.57 3.62
N GLU A 124 -15.49 1.57 3.79
CA GLU A 124 -15.09 2.98 3.79
C GLU A 124 -14.02 3.30 4.86
N GLY A 125 -14.12 2.74 6.07
CA GLY A 125 -13.11 2.95 7.12
C GLY A 125 -11.75 2.36 6.78
N SER A 126 -11.73 1.12 6.28
CA SER A 126 -10.51 0.43 5.83
C SER A 126 -9.88 1.11 4.61
N LYS A 127 -10.72 1.55 3.67
CA LYS A 127 -10.32 2.31 2.49
C LYS A 127 -9.68 3.64 2.87
N GLN A 128 -10.31 4.43 3.74
CA GLN A 128 -9.76 5.71 4.20
C GLN A 128 -8.38 5.52 4.83
N THR A 129 -8.24 4.52 5.72
CA THR A 129 -6.96 4.20 6.36
C THR A 129 -5.88 3.85 5.33
N ALA A 130 -6.20 3.00 4.34
CA ALA A 130 -5.27 2.65 3.28
C ALA A 130 -4.91 3.84 2.39
N GLU A 131 -5.87 4.71 2.05
CA GLU A 131 -5.64 5.89 1.22
C GLU A 131 -4.75 6.92 1.92
N GLU A 132 -4.94 7.17 3.22
CA GLU A 132 -4.09 8.06 4.02
C GLU A 132 -2.63 7.58 4.01
N GLN A 133 -2.40 6.29 4.26
CA GLN A 133 -1.05 5.71 4.25
C GLN A 133 -0.41 5.73 2.85
N LEU A 134 -1.18 5.37 1.81
CA LEU A 134 -0.72 5.44 0.43
C LEU A 134 -0.39 6.87 0.01
N ASN A 135 -1.16 7.86 0.46
CA ASN A 135 -0.87 9.28 0.19
C ASN A 135 0.42 9.73 0.87
N SER A 136 0.70 9.26 2.10
CA SER A 136 1.99 9.52 2.76
C SER A 136 3.17 8.96 1.95
N VAL A 137 3.06 7.72 1.47
CA VAL A 137 4.09 7.10 0.62
C VAL A 137 4.27 7.87 -0.69
N VAL A 138 3.17 8.26 -1.35
CA VAL A 138 3.22 9.07 -2.59
C VAL A 138 3.91 10.42 -2.34
N GLY A 139 3.62 11.08 -1.22
CA GLY A 139 4.28 12.33 -0.84
C GLY A 139 5.80 12.18 -0.75
N LYS A 140 6.28 11.12 -0.10
CA LYS A 140 7.72 10.81 -0.03
C LYS A 140 8.32 10.51 -1.40
N LEU A 141 7.61 9.77 -2.26
CA LEU A 141 8.05 9.54 -3.64
C LEU A 141 8.15 10.85 -4.43
N ASP A 142 7.26 11.81 -4.21
CA ASP A 142 7.32 13.11 -4.86
C ASP A 142 8.50 13.96 -4.38
N GLU A 143 8.87 13.87 -3.09
CA GLU A 143 10.10 14.48 -2.57
C GLU A 143 11.34 13.88 -3.24
N LEU A 144 11.44 12.55 -3.30
CA LEU A 144 12.55 11.85 -3.98
C LEU A 144 12.59 12.17 -5.49
N THR A 145 11.43 12.42 -6.11
CA THR A 145 11.35 12.88 -7.50
C THR A 145 12.03 14.23 -7.69
N LYS A 146 11.90 15.15 -6.72
CA LYS A 146 12.56 16.47 -6.78
C LYS A 146 14.07 16.30 -6.67
N THR A 147 14.55 15.50 -5.71
CA THR A 147 15.98 15.19 -5.55
C THR A 147 16.58 14.61 -6.83
N LEU A 148 15.92 13.62 -7.44
CA LEU A 148 16.37 13.04 -8.72
C LEU A 148 16.43 14.08 -9.84
N SER A 149 15.46 15.00 -9.89
CA SER A 149 15.40 16.05 -10.90
C SER A 149 16.56 17.06 -10.76
N GLU A 150 16.92 17.41 -9.53
CA GLU A 150 18.09 18.25 -9.23
C GLU A 150 19.39 17.56 -9.62
N SER A 151 19.54 16.29 -9.25
CA SER A 151 20.66 15.44 -9.66
C SER A 151 20.86 15.41 -11.18
N LYS A 152 19.77 15.19 -11.94
CA LYS A 152 19.80 15.21 -13.40
C LYS A 152 20.20 16.56 -13.99
N LYS A 153 19.70 17.68 -13.44
CA LYS A 153 20.11 19.02 -13.88
C LYS A 153 21.62 19.23 -13.68
N SER A 154 22.14 18.86 -12.51
CA SER A 154 23.57 18.97 -12.22
C SER A 154 24.43 18.09 -13.14
N MET A 155 23.94 16.91 -13.52
CA MET A 155 24.61 16.02 -14.46
C MET A 155 24.69 16.62 -15.88
N ILE A 156 23.61 17.22 -16.36
CA ILE A 156 23.58 17.86 -17.69
C ILE A 156 24.59 19.02 -17.75
N GLN A 157 24.67 19.82 -16.69
CA GLN A 157 25.64 20.92 -16.61
C GLN A 157 27.11 20.44 -16.67
N ARG A 158 27.41 19.24 -16.15
CA ARG A 158 28.77 18.66 -16.18
C ARG A 158 29.13 18.00 -17.50
N LYS A 159 28.15 17.78 -18.40
CA LYS A 159 28.36 17.22 -19.73
C LYS A 159 28.56 18.29 -20.81
N GLN A 160 28.18 19.53 -20.52
CA GLN A 160 28.40 20.69 -21.40
C GLN A 160 29.79 21.27 -21.17
#